data_AF-A0AAD8XWF1-F1
#
_entry.id   AF-A0AAD8XWF1-F1
#
_cell.length_a   1.000
_cell.length_b   1.000
_cell.length_c   1.000
_cell.angle_alpha   90.00
_cell.angle_beta   90.00
_cell.angle_gamma   90.00
#
_symmetry.space_group_name_H-M   'P 1'
#
loop_
_entity.id
_entity.type
_entity.pdbx_description
1 polymer ?
#
loop_
_entity_poly.entity_id
_entity_poly.type
_entity_poly.pdbx_seq_one_letter_code
_entity_poly.pdbx_strand_id
1 'polypeptide(L)'
;MIYLSDLPTGALAHVSSFLASPSRALFAVALDYLDVDSSSEIAGDDWDALDFGEIEKDLAAKISDEDIRGVLLSIDAVNNLKKLRLTNCIHVTGVGLGPLRGSTIIRQIDLSLVGDHESPKLDPEPPISCAEVIPILDSIIERGEECSLEYLQFPNEWRKERNTESDFHAFLTRYNELLCSRADVCLQCSCNLLGIYHDHALQMNGYEYGTQNYTCYDCMNKYCYGCEDDLFGCYISLCHRCEKSYCAHCLTVNYCTCCGFSYCVGCIDSKQCSQCEENTCLDCVPGVRCHNNCGADKIWCIPCVEDGDAFSRCDSCNEAYCVDCCDSDIHAVKFCDVCKDLHCGQCRVKEFKEGGSCCAGCYQLAFPVILEDKERVQTEMDELRSEYREQSNEINELKR
;
A
#
# COMPACT_ATOMS: atom_id res chain seq x y z
N MET A 1 -26.73 29.20 28.37
CA MET A 1 -25.97 28.19 27.61
C MET A 1 -25.97 28.71 26.19
N ILE A 2 -24.79 29.03 25.63
CA ILE A 2 -24.68 29.50 24.26
C ILE A 2 -24.35 28.25 23.44
N TYR A 3 -25.19 27.93 22.46
CA TYR A 3 -24.94 26.86 21.51
C TYR A 3 -24.11 27.40 20.34
N LEU A 4 -23.37 26.53 19.67
CA LEU A 4 -22.57 26.93 18.50
C LEU A 4 -23.45 27.48 17.38
N SER A 5 -24.68 26.95 17.28
CA SER A 5 -25.76 27.42 16.41
C SER A 5 -26.23 28.85 16.67
N ASP A 6 -25.92 29.42 17.84
CA ASP A 6 -26.33 30.79 18.19
C ASP A 6 -25.32 31.83 17.67
N LEU A 7 -24.19 31.40 17.12
CA LEU A 7 -23.17 32.29 16.57
C LEU A 7 -23.58 32.79 15.17
N PRO A 8 -23.25 34.05 14.81
CA PRO A 8 -23.50 34.55 13.46
C PRO A 8 -22.77 33.74 12.39
N THR A 9 -23.38 33.54 11.22
CA THR A 9 -22.80 32.81 10.08
C THR A 9 -21.40 33.31 9.73
N GLY A 10 -21.17 34.63 9.73
CA GLY A 10 -19.84 35.19 9.47
C GLY A 10 -18.76 34.80 10.50
N ALA A 11 -19.13 34.58 11.78
CA ALA A 11 -18.20 34.07 12.78
C ALA A 11 -17.90 32.58 12.55
N LEU A 12 -18.92 31.80 12.19
CA LEU A 12 -18.79 30.38 11.87
C LEU A 12 -17.95 30.16 10.61
N ALA A 13 -18.17 30.94 9.55
CA ALA A 13 -17.37 30.95 8.32
C ALA A 13 -15.91 31.36 8.60
N HIS A 14 -15.70 32.33 9.49
CA HIS A 14 -14.33 32.69 9.89
C HIS A 14 -13.63 31.54 10.60
N VAL A 15 -14.30 30.86 11.55
CA VAL A 15 -13.73 29.70 12.24
C VAL A 15 -13.48 28.54 11.28
N SER A 16 -14.41 28.28 10.35
CA SER A 16 -14.31 27.18 9.39
C SER A 16 -13.15 27.36 8.42
N SER A 17 -12.74 28.60 8.13
CA SER A 17 -11.58 28.90 7.28
C SER A 17 -10.23 28.41 7.81
N PHE A 18 -10.15 28.06 9.11
CA PHE A 18 -8.96 27.47 9.73
C PHE A 18 -8.96 25.93 9.68
N LEU A 19 -10.03 25.31 9.20
CA LEU A 19 -10.14 23.86 9.06
C LEU A 19 -9.65 23.41 7.69
N ALA A 20 -9.12 22.18 7.62
CA ALA A 20 -8.89 21.51 6.34
C ALA A 20 -10.19 21.35 5.55
N SER A 21 -10.11 21.21 4.23
CA SER A 21 -11.27 21.24 3.34
C SER A 21 -12.36 20.24 3.75
N PRO A 22 -12.10 18.95 4.01
CA PRO A 22 -13.17 18.04 4.43
C PRO A 22 -13.76 18.41 5.80
N SER A 23 -12.93 18.82 6.77
CA SER A 23 -13.39 19.26 8.08
C SER A 23 -14.29 20.50 8.00
N ARG A 24 -13.97 21.44 7.11
CA ARG A 24 -14.78 22.63 6.84
C ARG A 24 -16.15 22.27 6.27
N ALA A 25 -16.21 21.35 5.31
CA ALA A 25 -17.47 20.89 4.74
C ALA A 25 -18.31 20.12 5.76
N LEU A 26 -17.69 19.19 6.51
CA LEU A 26 -18.37 18.44 7.57
C LEU A 26 -18.89 19.37 8.67
N PHE A 27 -18.14 20.43 9.00
CA PHE A 27 -18.57 21.45 9.95
C PHE A 27 -19.80 22.20 9.44
N ALA A 28 -19.83 22.58 8.16
CA ALA A 28 -21.01 23.21 7.55
C ALA A 28 -22.22 22.27 7.60
N VAL A 29 -22.07 21.00 7.22
CA VAL A 29 -23.14 19.98 7.27
C VAL A 29 -23.68 19.78 8.69
N ALA A 30 -22.80 19.75 9.69
CA ALA A 30 -23.21 19.60 11.08
C ALA A 30 -24.04 20.79 11.61
N LEU A 31 -23.84 21.98 11.03
CA LEU A 31 -24.58 23.20 11.36
C LEU A 31 -25.83 23.40 10.51
N ASP A 32 -25.91 22.77 9.34
CA ASP A 32 -26.98 22.89 8.35
C ASP A 32 -28.34 22.31 8.80
N TYR A 33 -28.43 21.75 10.00
CA TYR A 33 -29.71 21.48 10.65
C TYR A 33 -30.59 22.73 10.87
N LEU A 34 -30.12 23.93 10.51
CA LEU A 34 -30.72 25.21 10.85
C LEU A 34 -31.17 26.06 9.66
N ASP A 35 -30.47 26.06 8.51
CA ASP A 35 -30.85 26.79 7.29
C ASP A 35 -29.91 26.49 6.10
N VAL A 36 -30.45 26.02 4.96
CA VAL A 36 -29.69 25.57 3.78
C VAL A 36 -28.80 26.67 3.20
N ASP A 37 -29.28 27.92 3.24
CA ASP A 37 -28.57 29.08 2.68
C ASP A 37 -27.29 29.43 3.49
N SER A 38 -27.19 29.00 4.75
CA SER A 38 -26.02 29.27 5.60
C SER A 38 -24.88 28.27 5.37
N SER A 39 -25.17 27.08 4.83
CA SER A 39 -24.17 26.01 4.67
C SER A 39 -23.09 26.37 3.66
N SER A 40 -23.45 26.96 2.53
CA SER A 40 -22.53 27.39 1.48
C SER A 40 -21.62 28.53 1.95
N GLU A 41 -22.16 29.51 2.70
CA GLU A 41 -21.35 30.59 3.28
C GLU A 41 -20.30 30.08 4.28
N ILE A 42 -20.62 29.05 5.07
CA ILE A 42 -19.69 28.44 6.03
C ILE A 42 -18.68 27.54 5.32
N ALA A 43 -19.10 26.81 4.30
CA ALA A 43 -18.22 25.99 3.48
C ALA A 43 -17.22 26.86 2.68
N GLY A 44 -17.63 28.04 2.23
CA GLY A 44 -16.87 28.89 1.31
C GLY A 44 -16.99 28.41 -0.14
N ASP A 45 -16.32 29.13 -1.06
CA ASP A 45 -16.52 28.92 -2.51
C ASP A 45 -15.36 28.16 -3.19
N ASP A 46 -14.23 27.97 -2.49
CA ASP A 46 -13.01 27.37 -3.07
C ASP A 46 -12.98 25.85 -2.85
N TRP A 47 -13.62 25.10 -3.76
CA TRP A 47 -13.80 23.64 -3.69
C TRP A 47 -13.25 22.87 -4.90
N ASP A 48 -12.09 23.24 -5.41
CA ASP A 48 -11.48 22.51 -6.54
C ASP A 48 -11.13 21.05 -6.20
N ALA A 49 -10.82 20.74 -4.94
CA ALA A 49 -10.48 19.40 -4.47
C ALA A 49 -11.09 19.11 -3.09
N LEU A 50 -11.54 17.87 -2.91
CA LEU A 50 -12.01 17.33 -1.65
C LEU A 50 -11.34 15.97 -1.42
N ASP A 51 -10.48 15.91 -0.42
CA ASP A 51 -9.71 14.72 -0.07
C ASP A 51 -9.86 14.38 1.42
N PHE A 52 -10.59 13.30 1.72
CA PHE A 52 -10.79 12.84 3.09
C PHE A 52 -9.52 12.26 3.75
N GLY A 53 -8.40 12.19 3.03
CA GLY A 53 -7.07 11.97 3.61
C GLY A 53 -6.52 13.17 4.40
N GLU A 54 -7.12 14.36 4.27
CA GLU A 54 -6.71 15.57 5.00
C GLU A 54 -7.25 15.64 6.44
N ILE A 55 -8.03 14.65 6.88
CA ILE A 55 -8.55 14.53 8.25
C ILE A 55 -8.04 13.26 8.93
N GLU A 56 -8.24 13.12 10.24
CA GLU A 56 -7.77 11.95 10.96
C GLU A 56 -8.41 10.66 10.40
N LYS A 57 -7.59 9.61 10.21
CA LYS A 57 -8.03 8.31 9.68
C LYS A 57 -9.23 7.74 10.44
N ASP A 58 -9.23 7.87 11.76
CA ASP A 58 -10.33 7.41 12.63
C ASP A 58 -11.63 8.21 12.46
N LEU A 59 -11.53 9.47 12.01
CA LEU A 59 -12.68 10.31 11.70
C LEU A 59 -13.21 9.98 10.31
N ALA A 60 -12.33 9.92 9.30
CA ALA A 60 -12.69 9.53 7.93
C ALA A 60 -13.38 8.15 7.89
N ALA A 61 -12.90 7.19 8.68
CA ALA A 61 -13.50 5.87 8.78
C ALA A 61 -14.94 5.88 9.31
N LYS A 62 -15.38 6.93 10.02
CA LYS A 62 -16.76 7.06 10.54
C LYS A 62 -17.72 7.74 9.58
N ILE A 63 -17.22 8.30 8.48
CA ILE A 63 -18.02 9.02 7.51
C ILE A 63 -18.95 8.05 6.78
N SER A 64 -20.24 8.37 6.78
CA SER A 64 -21.30 7.61 6.11
C SER A 64 -21.68 8.22 4.76
N ASP A 65 -22.49 7.50 3.97
CA ASP A 65 -23.03 8.03 2.72
C ASP A 65 -23.87 9.30 2.91
N GLU A 66 -24.58 9.44 4.04
CA GLU A 66 -25.37 10.66 4.31
C GLU A 66 -24.45 11.86 4.58
N ASP A 67 -23.32 11.65 5.27
CA ASP A 67 -22.32 12.70 5.49
C ASP A 67 -21.67 13.13 4.15
N ILE A 68 -21.28 12.16 3.31
CA ILE A 68 -20.73 12.44 1.97
C ILE A 68 -21.75 13.21 1.13
N ARG A 69 -23.01 12.77 1.11
CA ARG A 69 -24.09 13.43 0.37
C ARG A 69 -24.30 14.85 0.85
N GLY A 70 -24.35 15.07 2.17
CA GLY A 70 -24.47 16.40 2.77
C GLY A 70 -23.32 17.29 2.32
N VAL A 71 -22.07 16.81 2.45
CA VAL A 71 -20.87 17.54 2.06
C VAL A 71 -20.92 17.94 0.58
N LEU A 72 -21.22 17.00 -0.31
CA LEU A 72 -21.25 17.26 -1.75
C LEU A 72 -22.36 18.24 -2.16
N LEU A 73 -23.50 18.24 -1.45
CA LEU A 73 -24.56 19.21 -1.66
C LEU A 73 -24.17 20.60 -1.15
N SER A 74 -23.61 20.70 0.05
CA SER A 74 -23.23 21.98 0.68
C SER A 74 -22.17 22.74 -0.11
N ILE A 75 -21.32 22.05 -0.88
CA ILE A 75 -20.26 22.67 -1.71
C ILE A 75 -20.64 22.81 -3.18
N ASP A 76 -21.88 22.46 -3.55
CA ASP A 76 -22.34 22.37 -4.95
C ASP A 76 -21.34 21.60 -5.84
N ALA A 77 -20.98 20.39 -5.39
CA ALA A 77 -19.88 19.62 -5.96
C ALA A 77 -20.02 19.35 -7.46
N VAL A 78 -21.26 19.24 -7.97
CA VAL A 78 -21.53 19.03 -9.39
C VAL A 78 -20.95 20.13 -10.28
N ASN A 79 -20.89 21.36 -9.77
CA ASN A 79 -20.42 22.56 -10.47
C ASN A 79 -19.04 23.07 -10.00
N ASN A 80 -18.60 22.72 -8.80
CA ASN A 80 -17.37 23.26 -8.21
C ASN A 80 -16.24 22.23 -8.00
N LEU A 81 -16.55 20.94 -7.81
CA LEU A 81 -15.55 19.93 -7.45
C LEU A 81 -14.84 19.29 -8.64
N LYS A 82 -13.52 19.53 -8.77
CA LYS A 82 -12.69 18.92 -9.84
C LYS A 82 -12.03 17.62 -9.41
N LYS A 83 -11.71 17.44 -8.13
CA LYS A 83 -11.07 16.22 -7.60
C LYS A 83 -11.79 15.72 -6.36
N LEU A 84 -12.21 14.45 -6.36
CA LEU A 84 -12.74 13.77 -5.19
C LEU A 84 -11.85 12.59 -4.82
N ARG A 85 -11.43 12.49 -3.56
CA ARG A 85 -10.74 11.32 -3.00
C ARG A 85 -11.44 10.85 -1.73
N LEU A 86 -11.96 9.62 -1.75
CA LEU A 86 -12.63 9.00 -0.61
C LEU A 86 -11.65 8.30 0.35
N THR A 87 -10.44 8.84 0.48
CA THR A 87 -9.37 8.24 1.28
C THR A 87 -9.83 7.99 2.72
N ASN A 88 -9.63 6.76 3.20
CA ASN A 88 -10.03 6.26 4.52
C ASN A 88 -11.54 6.21 4.81
N CYS A 89 -12.43 6.56 3.88
CA CYS A 89 -13.89 6.47 4.03
C CYS A 89 -14.39 5.02 3.88
N ILE A 90 -13.89 4.09 4.69
CA ILE A 90 -14.07 2.63 4.52
C ILE A 90 -15.49 2.10 4.72
N HIS A 91 -16.44 2.93 5.17
CA HIS A 91 -17.84 2.53 5.41
C HIS A 91 -18.82 3.06 4.35
N VAL A 92 -18.34 3.77 3.32
CA VAL A 92 -19.19 4.29 2.25
C VAL A 92 -19.62 3.19 1.28
N THR A 93 -20.90 3.15 0.95
CA THR A 93 -21.51 2.22 -0.01
C THR A 93 -21.53 2.78 -1.43
N GLY A 94 -21.42 4.10 -1.57
CA GLY A 94 -21.43 4.82 -2.84
C GLY A 94 -22.73 5.58 -3.11
N VAL A 95 -23.80 5.30 -2.36
CA VAL A 95 -25.10 6.01 -2.43
C VAL A 95 -24.92 7.52 -2.23
N GLY A 96 -23.99 7.92 -1.36
CA GLY A 96 -23.71 9.31 -1.03
C GLY A 96 -23.14 10.13 -2.18
N LEU A 97 -22.62 9.48 -3.24
CA LEU A 97 -22.03 10.13 -4.41
C LEU A 97 -23.08 10.69 -5.39
N GLY A 98 -24.37 10.45 -5.14
CA GLY A 98 -25.47 10.90 -5.99
C GLY A 98 -25.41 12.38 -6.44
N PRO A 99 -24.97 13.34 -5.61
CA PRO A 99 -24.84 14.74 -6.03
C PRO A 99 -23.86 14.99 -7.19
N LEU A 100 -22.95 14.07 -7.51
CA LEU A 100 -22.02 14.23 -8.65
C LEU A 100 -22.66 13.91 -10.01
N ARG A 101 -23.89 13.40 -10.03
CA ARG A 101 -24.55 12.97 -11.26
C ARG A 101 -24.57 14.08 -12.32
N GLY A 102 -24.10 13.74 -13.53
CA GLY A 102 -24.08 14.65 -14.66
C GLY A 102 -23.09 15.82 -14.53
N SER A 103 -22.13 15.77 -13.60
CA SER A 103 -21.05 16.76 -13.51
C SER A 103 -20.26 16.80 -14.82
N THR A 104 -19.97 18.01 -15.29
CA THR A 104 -19.13 18.27 -16.47
C THR A 104 -17.74 18.74 -16.08
N ILE A 105 -17.50 19.10 -14.82
CA ILE A 105 -16.25 19.73 -14.34
C ILE A 105 -15.36 18.79 -13.54
N ILE A 106 -15.89 17.67 -13.03
CA ILE A 106 -15.09 16.71 -12.28
C ILE A 106 -14.05 16.05 -13.19
N ARG A 107 -12.79 16.03 -12.74
CA ARG A 107 -11.61 15.53 -13.48
C ARG A 107 -11.05 14.24 -12.90
N GLN A 108 -11.13 14.08 -11.57
CA GLN A 108 -10.55 12.93 -10.88
C GLN A 108 -11.51 12.41 -9.80
N ILE A 109 -11.74 11.10 -9.78
CA ILE A 109 -12.45 10.42 -8.68
C ILE A 109 -11.59 9.23 -8.23
N ASP A 110 -11.19 9.24 -6.96
CA ASP A 110 -10.52 8.13 -6.31
C ASP A 110 -11.44 7.42 -5.32
N LEU A 111 -11.81 6.19 -5.69
CA LEU A 111 -12.68 5.29 -4.93
C LEU A 111 -11.88 4.17 -4.24
N SER A 112 -10.55 4.25 -4.14
CA SER A 112 -9.72 3.20 -3.54
C SER A 112 -9.91 3.05 -2.02
N LEU A 113 -10.47 4.05 -1.36
CA LEU A 113 -10.74 4.11 0.10
C LEU A 113 -9.50 4.00 1.00
N VAL A 114 -8.30 3.97 0.43
CA VAL A 114 -7.04 3.83 1.17
C VAL A 114 -6.24 5.13 1.17
N GLY A 115 -5.34 5.24 2.15
CA GLY A 115 -4.36 6.33 2.23
C GLY A 115 -3.41 6.38 1.04
N ASP A 116 -2.64 7.46 0.96
CA ASP A 116 -1.51 7.51 0.05
C ASP A 116 -0.49 6.43 0.40
N HIS A 117 -0.01 5.75 -0.65
CA HIS A 117 0.99 4.69 -0.56
C HIS A 117 0.57 3.45 0.24
N GLU A 118 -0.70 3.34 0.62
CA GLU A 118 -1.27 2.15 1.23
C GLU A 118 -1.64 1.11 0.16
N SER A 119 -1.67 -0.17 0.56
CA SER A 119 -2.16 -1.23 -0.32
C SER A 119 -3.67 -1.10 -0.50
N PRO A 120 -4.22 -1.21 -1.72
CA PRO A 120 -5.65 -1.03 -1.96
C PRO A 120 -6.48 -2.24 -1.49
N LYS A 121 -5.84 -3.27 -0.93
CA LYS A 121 -6.49 -4.44 -0.35
C LYS A 121 -6.89 -4.14 1.10
N LEU A 122 -8.19 -4.02 1.33
CA LEU A 122 -8.79 -3.84 2.65
C LEU A 122 -9.28 -5.16 3.25
N ASP A 123 -9.20 -5.29 4.58
CA ASP A 123 -9.76 -6.41 5.36
C ASP A 123 -10.46 -5.83 6.61
N PRO A 124 -11.81 -5.88 6.71
CA PRO A 124 -12.73 -6.54 5.77
C PRO A 124 -12.85 -5.82 4.42
N GLU A 125 -13.42 -6.51 3.42
CA GLU A 125 -13.73 -5.93 2.11
C GLU A 125 -14.70 -4.74 2.25
N PRO A 126 -14.47 -3.62 1.53
CA PRO A 126 -15.26 -2.42 1.70
C PRO A 126 -16.67 -2.58 1.13
N PRO A 127 -17.69 -1.92 1.72
CA PRO A 127 -19.09 -2.08 1.31
C PRO A 127 -19.46 -1.30 0.04
N ILE A 128 -18.51 -0.62 -0.61
CA ILE A 128 -18.76 0.20 -1.81
C ILE A 128 -19.23 -0.68 -2.98
N SER A 129 -20.38 -0.34 -3.56
CA SER A 129 -21.09 -1.18 -4.52
C SER A 129 -21.04 -0.64 -5.95
N CYS A 130 -20.69 -1.50 -6.91
CA CYS A 130 -20.80 -1.20 -8.34
C CYS A 130 -22.20 -0.71 -8.71
N ALA A 131 -23.24 -1.33 -8.17
CA ALA A 131 -24.64 -1.03 -8.53
C ALA A 131 -25.06 0.40 -8.15
N GLU A 132 -24.46 0.97 -7.10
CA GLU A 132 -24.77 2.33 -6.66
C GLU A 132 -23.94 3.37 -7.41
N VAL A 133 -22.66 3.06 -7.66
CA VAL A 133 -21.70 4.02 -8.21
C VAL A 133 -21.69 4.07 -9.74
N ILE A 134 -21.79 2.93 -10.43
CA ILE A 134 -21.73 2.89 -11.90
C ILE A 134 -22.79 3.81 -12.53
N PRO A 135 -24.07 3.83 -12.09
CA PRO A 135 -25.05 4.74 -12.67
C PRO A 135 -24.72 6.22 -12.48
N ILE A 136 -23.91 6.57 -11.49
CA ILE A 136 -23.43 7.95 -11.26
C ILE A 136 -22.31 8.26 -12.26
N LEU A 137 -21.33 7.36 -12.38
CA LEU A 137 -20.23 7.50 -13.33
C LEU A 137 -20.73 7.52 -14.78
N ASP A 138 -21.70 6.66 -15.13
CA ASP A 138 -22.36 6.66 -16.44
C ASP A 138 -22.94 8.03 -16.75
N SER A 139 -23.67 8.64 -15.81
CA SER A 139 -24.26 9.98 -16.03
C SER A 139 -23.22 11.08 -16.28
N ILE A 140 -21.99 10.92 -15.77
CA ILE A 140 -20.87 11.84 -15.99
C ILE A 140 -20.27 11.62 -17.38
N ILE A 141 -20.03 10.36 -17.78
CA ILE A 141 -19.43 10.05 -19.09
C ILE A 141 -20.42 10.23 -20.26
N GLU A 142 -21.72 10.10 -20.03
CA GLU A 142 -22.79 10.38 -20.99
C GLU A 142 -22.82 11.84 -21.45
N ARG A 143 -22.13 12.75 -20.74
CA ARG A 143 -21.89 14.13 -21.19
C ARG A 143 -20.99 14.23 -22.42
N GLY A 144 -20.27 13.16 -22.78
CA GLY A 144 -19.47 13.09 -23.99
C GLY A 144 -18.35 14.14 -24.00
N GLU A 145 -18.36 15.03 -24.99
CA GLU A 145 -17.34 16.08 -25.17
C GLU A 145 -17.32 17.12 -24.02
N GLU A 146 -18.43 17.29 -23.30
CA GLU A 146 -18.51 18.19 -22.13
C GLU A 146 -17.97 17.54 -20.85
N CYS A 147 -17.72 16.24 -20.87
CA CYS A 147 -17.18 15.52 -19.72
C CYS A 147 -15.71 15.93 -19.50
N SER A 148 -15.36 16.42 -18.31
CA SER A 148 -13.97 16.69 -17.93
C SER A 148 -13.27 15.52 -17.21
N LEU A 149 -13.95 14.38 -17.01
CA LEU A 149 -13.42 13.28 -16.22
C LEU A 149 -12.22 12.63 -16.90
N GLU A 150 -11.03 12.79 -16.32
CA GLU A 150 -9.76 12.37 -16.88
C GLU A 150 -9.17 11.14 -16.19
N TYR A 151 -9.50 10.89 -14.92
CA TYR A 151 -8.95 9.76 -14.16
C TYR A 151 -9.96 9.16 -13.19
N LEU A 152 -10.03 7.83 -13.19
CA LEU A 152 -10.79 7.04 -12.21
C LEU A 152 -9.88 5.99 -11.56
N GLN A 153 -9.87 5.98 -10.23
CA GLN A 153 -9.30 4.87 -9.46
C GLN A 153 -10.44 4.05 -8.85
N PHE A 154 -10.57 2.79 -9.27
CA PHE A 154 -11.61 1.89 -8.76
C PHE A 154 -11.15 1.15 -7.49
N PRO A 155 -12.11 0.74 -6.63
CA PRO A 155 -11.85 -0.18 -5.52
C PRO A 155 -11.15 -1.45 -6.03
N ASN A 156 -10.22 -2.01 -5.25
CA ASN A 156 -9.55 -3.27 -5.61
C ASN A 156 -10.55 -4.41 -5.78
N GLU A 157 -11.62 -4.42 -4.98
CA GLU A 157 -12.65 -5.46 -5.02
C GLU A 157 -13.31 -5.60 -6.39
N TRP A 158 -13.70 -4.47 -6.99
CA TRP A 158 -14.37 -4.48 -8.30
C TRP A 158 -13.47 -5.02 -9.41
N ARG A 159 -12.16 -4.88 -9.24
CA ARG A 159 -11.14 -5.33 -10.20
C ARG A 159 -10.82 -6.83 -10.09
N LYS A 160 -11.26 -7.51 -9.02
CA LYS A 160 -11.11 -8.97 -8.89
C LYS A 160 -12.08 -9.72 -9.80
N GLU A 161 -13.28 -9.19 -10.03
CA GLU A 161 -14.30 -9.82 -10.86
C GLU A 161 -14.09 -9.50 -12.36
N ARG A 162 -13.35 -10.37 -13.05
CA ARG A 162 -13.03 -10.21 -14.48
C ARG A 162 -14.12 -10.79 -15.40
N ASN A 163 -15.38 -10.55 -15.05
CA ASN A 163 -16.51 -11.04 -15.83
C ASN A 163 -16.83 -10.04 -16.95
N THR A 164 -16.69 -10.47 -18.20
CA THR A 164 -17.01 -9.63 -19.38
C THR A 164 -18.48 -9.27 -19.50
N GLU A 165 -19.36 -10.00 -18.82
CA GLU A 165 -20.80 -9.74 -18.78
C GLU A 165 -21.24 -8.86 -17.59
N SER A 166 -20.30 -8.44 -16.73
CA SER A 166 -20.61 -7.58 -15.59
C SER A 166 -20.90 -6.14 -16.01
N ASP A 167 -21.72 -5.44 -15.22
CA ASP A 167 -21.97 -4.00 -15.39
C ASP A 167 -20.67 -3.19 -15.29
N PHE A 168 -19.73 -3.63 -14.45
CA PHE A 168 -18.41 -3.02 -14.31
C PHE A 168 -17.59 -3.13 -15.60
N HIS A 169 -17.53 -4.31 -16.23
CA HIS A 169 -16.85 -4.47 -17.52
C HIS A 169 -17.50 -3.64 -18.63
N ALA A 170 -18.84 -3.60 -18.66
CA ALA A 170 -19.58 -2.77 -19.60
C ALA A 170 -19.26 -1.28 -19.40
N PHE A 171 -19.16 -0.81 -18.15
CA PHE A 171 -18.73 0.55 -17.82
C PHE A 171 -17.29 0.82 -18.27
N LEU A 172 -16.34 -0.08 -17.98
CA LEU A 172 -14.94 0.08 -18.41
C LEU A 172 -14.82 0.21 -19.92
N THR A 173 -15.63 -0.53 -20.69
CA THR A 173 -15.69 -0.40 -22.15
C THR A 173 -16.10 1.01 -22.57
N ARG A 174 -17.21 1.53 -22.01
CA ARG A 174 -17.70 2.89 -22.30
C ARG A 174 -16.70 3.98 -21.88
N TYR A 175 -16.10 3.83 -20.70
CA TYR A 175 -15.12 4.80 -20.22
C TYR A 175 -13.85 4.78 -21.06
N ASN A 176 -13.38 3.60 -21.49
CA ASN A 176 -12.25 3.50 -22.40
C ASN A 176 -12.56 4.13 -23.76
N GLU A 177 -13.78 3.99 -24.30
CA GLU A 177 -14.21 4.68 -25.53
C GLU A 177 -14.16 6.21 -25.38
N LEU A 178 -14.63 6.74 -24.23
CA LEU A 178 -14.52 8.17 -23.92
C LEU A 178 -13.06 8.64 -23.87
N LEU A 179 -12.18 7.91 -23.19
CA LEU A 179 -10.76 8.23 -23.16
C LEU A 179 -10.14 8.16 -24.56
N CYS A 180 -10.55 7.18 -25.37
CA CYS A 180 -10.07 7.02 -26.73
C CYS A 180 -10.44 8.18 -27.66
N SER A 181 -11.62 8.78 -27.47
CA SER A 181 -12.12 9.85 -28.34
C SER A 181 -11.38 11.18 -28.16
N ARG A 182 -10.72 11.39 -27.01
CA ARG A 182 -10.02 12.64 -26.69
C ARG A 182 -8.66 12.83 -27.38
N ALA A 183 -8.18 11.83 -28.13
CA ALA A 183 -6.94 11.88 -28.91
C ALA A 183 -5.74 12.42 -28.11
N ASP A 184 -5.58 11.93 -26.89
CA ASP A 184 -4.54 12.42 -25.98
C ASP A 184 -3.13 12.18 -26.51
N VAL A 185 -2.30 13.21 -26.36
CA VAL A 185 -0.87 13.16 -26.70
C VAL A 185 -0.05 13.05 -25.43
N CYS A 186 1.01 12.25 -25.51
CA CYS A 186 2.01 12.22 -24.47
C CYS A 186 2.69 13.59 -24.37
N LEU A 187 2.79 14.12 -23.15
CA LEU A 187 3.37 15.43 -22.90
C LEU A 187 4.87 15.52 -23.25
N GLN A 188 5.57 14.37 -23.26
CA GLN A 188 7.02 14.30 -23.50
C GLN A 188 7.40 14.13 -24.98
N CYS A 189 6.83 13.14 -25.67
CA CYS A 189 7.14 12.86 -27.10
C CYS A 189 6.17 13.53 -28.08
N SER A 190 5.06 14.11 -27.60
CA SER A 190 3.91 14.52 -28.44
C SER A 190 3.28 13.40 -29.28
N CYS A 191 3.62 12.15 -29.00
CA CYS A 191 3.10 10.99 -29.69
C CYS A 191 1.70 10.63 -29.19
N ASN A 192 0.85 10.14 -30.09
CA ASN A 192 -0.55 9.84 -29.81
C ASN A 192 -0.63 8.56 -28.97
N LEU A 193 -1.20 8.62 -27.76
CA LEU A 193 -1.09 7.54 -26.78
C LEU A 193 -1.78 6.24 -27.23
N LEU A 194 -2.82 6.35 -28.05
CA LEU A 194 -3.69 5.23 -28.43
C LEU A 194 -3.31 4.56 -29.76
N GLY A 195 -2.32 5.12 -30.46
CA GLY A 195 -1.95 4.68 -31.81
C GLY A 195 -0.81 3.68 -31.88
N ILE A 196 -0.08 3.46 -30.77
CA ILE A 196 1.26 2.87 -30.86
C ILE A 196 1.25 1.35 -30.58
N TYR A 197 0.36 0.82 -29.73
CA TYR A 197 0.48 -0.56 -29.26
C TYR A 197 -0.82 -1.32 -28.93
N HIS A 198 -1.97 -1.10 -29.58
CA HIS A 198 -3.23 -1.78 -29.18
C HIS A 198 -3.60 -1.65 -27.69
N ASP A 199 -2.87 -0.83 -26.92
CA ASP A 199 -3.05 -0.70 -25.50
C ASP A 199 -4.22 0.23 -25.26
N HIS A 200 -5.13 -0.28 -24.45
CA HIS A 200 -6.28 0.45 -23.98
C HIS A 200 -5.85 1.46 -22.91
N ALA A 201 -6.54 2.59 -22.83
CA ALA A 201 -6.34 3.56 -21.76
C ALA A 201 -6.66 2.96 -20.38
N LEU A 202 -7.50 1.92 -20.34
CA LEU A 202 -7.76 1.07 -19.18
C LEU A 202 -7.28 -0.35 -19.45
N GLN A 203 -6.68 -1.01 -18.47
CA GLN A 203 -6.33 -2.41 -18.58
C GLN A 203 -7.59 -3.29 -18.58
N MET A 204 -7.87 -3.95 -19.70
CA MET A 204 -9.07 -4.79 -19.87
C MET A 204 -8.81 -6.28 -19.61
N ASN A 205 -7.59 -6.65 -19.25
CA ASN A 205 -7.20 -8.03 -18.95
C ASN A 205 -6.08 -8.09 -17.88
N GLY A 206 -5.71 -9.30 -17.45
CA GLY A 206 -4.55 -9.52 -16.59
C GLY A 206 -4.71 -9.05 -15.14
N TYR A 207 -3.59 -8.99 -14.42
CA TYR A 207 -3.55 -8.61 -13.00
C TYR A 207 -3.92 -7.16 -12.74
N GLU A 208 -3.76 -6.31 -13.75
CA GLU A 208 -4.02 -4.87 -13.70
C GLU A 208 -5.45 -4.52 -14.15
N TYR A 209 -6.35 -5.49 -14.30
CA TYR A 209 -7.72 -5.26 -14.78
C TYR A 209 -8.39 -4.06 -14.09
N GLY A 210 -8.88 -3.11 -14.88
CA GLY A 210 -9.53 -1.87 -14.43
C GLY A 210 -8.59 -0.74 -14.01
N THR A 211 -7.26 -0.88 -14.05
CA THR A 211 -6.36 0.25 -13.80
C THR A 211 -6.20 1.15 -15.02
N GLN A 212 -6.03 2.45 -14.81
CA GLN A 212 -5.82 3.42 -15.88
C GLN A 212 -4.33 3.58 -16.22
N ASN A 213 -4.01 3.43 -17.51
CA ASN A 213 -2.69 3.61 -18.09
C ASN A 213 -2.41 5.08 -18.43
N TYR A 214 -1.14 5.39 -18.62
CA TYR A 214 -0.64 6.65 -19.19
C TYR A 214 -0.94 7.94 -18.43
N THR A 215 -1.76 7.92 -17.38
CA THR A 215 -2.15 9.13 -16.64
C THR A 215 -1.50 9.12 -15.27
N CYS A 216 -0.74 10.17 -14.95
CA CYS A 216 -0.16 10.30 -13.61
C CYS A 216 -1.26 10.62 -12.60
N TYR A 217 -1.35 9.82 -11.55
CA TYR A 217 -2.33 9.95 -10.46
C TYR A 217 -2.34 11.33 -9.79
N ASP A 218 -1.16 11.96 -9.67
CA ASP A 218 -1.01 13.21 -8.92
C ASP A 218 -1.23 14.45 -9.81
N CYS A 219 -0.38 14.64 -10.84
CA CYS A 219 -0.48 15.80 -11.71
C CYS A 219 -1.50 15.68 -12.85
N MET A 220 -2.11 14.50 -13.06
CA MET A 220 -3.06 14.21 -14.15
C MET A 220 -2.49 14.33 -15.58
N ASN A 221 -1.19 14.62 -15.72
CA ASN A 221 -0.52 14.65 -17.02
C ASN A 221 -0.40 13.25 -17.61
N LYS A 222 -0.38 13.20 -18.95
CA LYS A 222 -0.36 11.94 -19.70
C LYS A 222 0.98 11.67 -20.37
N TYR A 223 1.48 10.45 -20.26
CA TYR A 223 2.81 10.03 -20.70
C TYR A 223 2.77 8.65 -21.36
N CYS A 224 3.63 8.46 -22.36
CA CYS A 224 3.81 7.17 -23.04
C CYS A 224 4.79 6.29 -22.27
N TYR A 225 4.65 4.96 -22.33
CA TYR A 225 5.65 4.05 -21.73
C TYR A 225 6.98 4.04 -22.49
N GLY A 226 6.96 4.28 -23.81
CA GLY A 226 8.19 4.35 -24.63
C GLY A 226 9.00 5.64 -24.45
N CYS A 227 8.57 6.51 -23.54
CA CYS A 227 9.26 7.74 -23.23
C CYS A 227 10.30 7.42 -22.16
N GLU A 228 11.52 7.14 -22.59
CA GLU A 228 12.65 6.91 -21.69
C GLU A 228 13.14 8.24 -21.13
N ASP A 229 13.39 8.28 -19.81
CA ASP A 229 14.21 9.33 -19.22
C ASP A 229 15.72 9.04 -19.43
N ASP A 230 16.58 10.00 -19.10
CA ASP A 230 18.04 9.85 -19.21
C ASP A 230 18.59 8.70 -18.32
N LEU A 231 17.75 8.07 -17.48
CA LEU A 231 18.10 7.03 -16.51
C LEU A 231 17.54 5.65 -16.88
N PHE A 232 17.18 5.42 -18.15
CA PHE A 232 16.65 4.15 -18.66
C PHE A 232 15.28 3.75 -18.07
N GLY A 233 14.56 4.68 -17.44
CA GLY A 233 13.24 4.46 -16.85
C GLY A 233 12.09 4.91 -17.76
N CYS A 234 10.96 4.22 -17.67
CA CYS A 234 9.70 4.71 -18.23
C CYS A 234 9.28 5.99 -17.47
N TYR A 235 8.96 7.05 -18.21
CA TYR A 235 8.57 8.33 -17.61
C TYR A 235 7.35 8.23 -16.69
N ILE A 236 6.46 7.27 -16.94
CA ILE A 236 5.35 6.89 -16.07
C ILE A 236 5.48 5.43 -15.68
N SER A 237 5.28 5.16 -14.39
CA SER A 237 5.41 3.81 -13.83
C SER A 237 4.24 3.49 -12.90
N LEU A 238 3.69 2.28 -13.03
CA LEU A 238 2.70 1.74 -12.11
C LEU A 238 3.40 1.26 -10.83
N CYS A 239 2.99 1.80 -9.69
CA CYS A 239 3.37 1.25 -8.40
C CYS A 239 2.53 -0.01 -8.11
N HIS A 240 3.17 -1.16 -7.99
CA HIS A 240 2.48 -2.43 -7.76
C HIS A 240 1.94 -2.59 -6.33
N ARG A 241 2.37 -1.73 -5.39
CA ARG A 241 1.89 -1.76 -4.00
C ARG A 241 0.58 -1.01 -3.82
N CYS A 242 0.51 0.24 -4.31
CA CYS A 242 -0.68 1.08 -4.20
C CYS A 242 -1.55 1.09 -5.47
N GLU A 243 -1.08 0.43 -6.54
CA GLU A 243 -1.76 0.25 -7.83
C GLU A 243 -2.15 1.58 -8.51
N LYS A 244 -1.26 2.59 -8.36
CA LYS A 244 -1.39 3.94 -8.96
C LYS A 244 -0.18 4.23 -9.85
N SER A 245 -0.41 4.93 -10.95
CA SER A 245 0.64 5.32 -11.91
C SER A 245 1.17 6.71 -11.59
N TYR A 246 2.49 6.86 -11.50
CA TYR A 246 3.14 8.14 -11.21
C TYR A 246 4.13 8.48 -12.31
N CYS A 247 4.21 9.75 -12.69
CA CYS A 247 5.30 10.22 -13.52
C CYS A 247 6.55 10.48 -12.66
N ALA A 248 7.73 10.42 -13.29
CA ALA A 248 9.02 10.62 -12.63
C ALA A 248 9.15 11.99 -11.92
N HIS A 249 8.36 13.00 -12.33
CA HIS A 249 8.33 14.30 -11.68
C HIS A 249 7.51 14.33 -10.37
N CYS A 250 6.41 13.58 -10.31
CA CYS A 250 5.54 13.57 -9.14
C CYS A 250 6.09 12.65 -8.05
N LEU A 251 6.63 11.50 -8.44
CA LEU A 251 7.12 10.53 -7.48
C LEU A 251 8.18 9.63 -8.09
N THR A 252 9.28 9.46 -7.37
CA THR A 252 10.29 8.46 -7.72
C THR A 252 9.70 7.06 -7.51
N VAL A 253 9.88 6.21 -8.51
CA VAL A 253 9.45 4.81 -8.47
C VAL A 253 10.71 3.94 -8.59
N ASN A 254 10.90 3.03 -7.64
CA ASN A 254 12.00 2.09 -7.62
C ASN A 254 11.61 0.81 -8.34
N TYR A 255 12.43 0.38 -9.28
CA TYR A 255 12.29 -0.92 -9.93
C TYR A 255 12.97 -2.00 -9.08
N CYS A 256 12.25 -3.07 -8.76
CA CYS A 256 12.83 -4.25 -8.11
C CYS A 256 13.27 -5.24 -9.17
N THR A 257 14.59 -5.44 -9.32
CA THR A 257 15.14 -6.37 -10.31
C THR A 257 14.79 -7.83 -10.04
N CYS A 258 14.44 -8.16 -8.79
CA CYS A 258 14.06 -9.52 -8.41
C CYS A 258 12.66 -9.93 -8.90
N CYS A 259 11.63 -9.10 -8.68
CA CYS A 259 10.26 -9.41 -9.11
C CYS A 259 9.85 -8.73 -10.42
N GLY A 260 10.67 -7.82 -10.94
CA GLY A 260 10.37 -7.03 -12.12
C GLY A 260 9.27 -5.99 -11.92
N PHE A 261 8.89 -5.71 -10.67
CA PHE A 261 7.84 -4.75 -10.34
C PHE A 261 8.41 -3.42 -9.87
N SER A 262 7.64 -2.37 -10.13
CA SER A 262 7.96 -1.00 -9.75
C SER A 262 7.16 -0.58 -8.51
N TYR A 263 7.81 0.13 -7.58
CA TYR A 263 7.23 0.56 -6.30
C TYR A 263 7.53 2.02 -6.02
N CYS A 264 6.51 2.76 -5.59
CA CYS A 264 6.69 4.14 -5.19
C CYS A 264 7.55 4.22 -3.91
N VAL A 265 8.38 5.27 -3.77
CA VAL A 265 9.23 5.45 -2.57
C VAL A 265 8.40 5.51 -1.28
N GLY A 266 7.18 6.07 -1.32
CA GLY A 266 6.30 6.09 -0.15
C GLY A 266 5.70 4.72 0.21
N CYS A 267 5.73 3.75 -0.71
CA CYS A 267 5.06 2.47 -0.58
C CYS A 267 5.96 1.39 0.01
N ILE A 268 7.23 1.38 -0.39
CA ILE A 268 8.24 0.42 0.04
C ILE A 268 9.59 1.13 0.11
N ASP A 269 10.28 0.98 1.24
CA ASP A 269 11.71 1.29 1.35
C ASP A 269 12.49 0.30 0.48
N SER A 270 12.94 0.73 -0.69
CA SER A 270 13.83 -0.08 -1.50
C SER A 270 15.14 -0.30 -0.74
N LYS A 271 15.68 -1.51 -0.87
CA LYS A 271 16.98 -1.88 -0.34
C LYS A 271 17.89 -2.26 -1.48
N GLN A 272 19.19 -2.03 -1.32
CA GLN A 272 20.16 -2.42 -2.32
C GLN A 272 20.74 -3.79 -1.94
N CYS A 273 20.74 -4.73 -2.88
CA CYS A 273 21.38 -6.03 -2.69
C CYS A 273 22.89 -5.84 -2.55
N SER A 274 23.50 -6.42 -1.52
CA SER A 274 24.93 -6.30 -1.22
C SER A 274 25.83 -7.05 -2.21
N GLN A 275 25.28 -7.94 -3.04
CA GLN A 275 26.04 -8.70 -4.03
C GLN A 275 26.00 -8.07 -5.42
N CYS A 276 24.80 -7.83 -5.93
CA CYS A 276 24.61 -7.32 -7.29
C CYS A 276 24.44 -5.80 -7.32
N GLU A 277 24.34 -5.15 -6.16
CA GLU A 277 24.10 -3.70 -6.04
C GLU A 277 22.77 -3.23 -6.67
N GLU A 278 21.87 -4.16 -7.00
CA GLU A 278 20.56 -3.84 -7.56
C GLU A 278 19.52 -3.53 -6.50
N ASN A 279 18.52 -2.74 -6.85
CA ASN A 279 17.38 -2.43 -5.99
C ASN A 279 16.45 -3.65 -5.83
N THR A 280 16.05 -3.93 -4.60
CA THR A 280 15.11 -4.99 -4.23
C THR A 280 14.02 -4.45 -3.31
N CYS A 281 12.80 -4.96 -3.48
CA CYS A 281 11.70 -4.71 -2.54
C CYS A 281 11.82 -5.65 -1.33
N LEU A 282 11.13 -5.31 -0.24
CA LEU A 282 11.15 -6.09 1.00
C LEU A 282 10.64 -7.53 0.81
N ASP A 283 9.65 -7.73 -0.05
CA ASP A 283 9.12 -9.07 -0.37
C ASP A 283 10.14 -9.94 -1.12
N CYS A 284 11.13 -9.30 -1.77
CA CYS A 284 12.22 -9.95 -2.49
C CYS A 284 13.53 -10.02 -1.69
N VAL A 285 13.52 -9.56 -0.44
CA VAL A 285 14.59 -9.82 0.53
C VAL A 285 14.19 -11.09 1.29
N PRO A 286 14.82 -12.25 1.01
CA PRO A 286 14.54 -13.42 1.81
C PRO A 286 14.94 -13.15 3.26
N GLY A 287 14.24 -13.81 4.19
CA GLY A 287 14.67 -13.87 5.59
C GLY A 287 15.98 -14.65 5.70
N VAL A 288 17.09 -14.04 5.34
CA VAL A 288 18.42 -14.64 5.46
C VAL A 288 18.88 -14.43 6.90
N ARG A 289 19.21 -15.53 7.57
CA ARG A 289 19.79 -15.48 8.91
C ARG A 289 21.30 -15.47 8.78
N CYS A 290 21.87 -14.27 8.72
CA CYS A 290 23.29 -14.08 8.96
C CYS A 290 23.52 -13.83 10.45
N HIS A 291 24.44 -14.55 11.08
CA HIS A 291 24.77 -14.31 12.49
C HIS A 291 25.38 -12.92 12.69
N ASN A 292 25.24 -12.37 13.89
CA ASN A 292 25.52 -10.95 14.25
C ASN A 292 26.89 -10.38 13.82
N ASN A 293 27.86 -11.21 13.45
CA ASN A 293 29.20 -10.79 13.03
C ASN A 293 29.41 -10.74 11.51
N CYS A 294 28.40 -11.09 10.70
CA CYS A 294 28.50 -11.19 9.24
C CYS A 294 28.35 -9.84 8.49
N GLY A 295 28.35 -8.72 9.23
CA GLY A 295 27.86 -7.43 8.74
C GLY A 295 26.34 -7.41 8.77
N ALA A 296 25.78 -7.08 9.94
CA ALA A 296 24.35 -7.16 10.24
C ALA A 296 23.44 -6.34 9.29
N ASP A 297 24.02 -5.46 8.47
CA ASP A 297 23.31 -4.57 7.57
C ASP A 297 23.30 -5.03 6.11
N LYS A 298 23.91 -6.18 5.79
CA LYS A 298 23.91 -6.70 4.42
C LYS A 298 22.53 -7.26 4.05
N ILE A 299 22.01 -6.80 2.92
CA ILE A 299 20.72 -7.21 2.36
C ILE A 299 20.99 -7.98 1.08
N TRP A 300 20.29 -9.07 0.85
CA TRP A 300 20.49 -9.92 -0.32
C TRP A 300 19.14 -10.11 -1.01
N CYS A 301 19.10 -10.05 -2.34
CA CYS A 301 17.88 -10.38 -3.09
C CYS A 301 17.79 -11.89 -3.33
N ILE A 302 16.57 -12.39 -3.58
CA ILE A 302 16.31 -13.82 -3.81
C ILE A 302 17.22 -14.43 -4.90
N PRO A 303 17.40 -13.84 -6.10
CA PRO A 303 18.29 -14.39 -7.13
C PRO A 303 19.73 -14.57 -6.65
N CYS A 304 20.28 -13.60 -5.91
CA CYS A 304 21.63 -13.72 -5.36
C CYS A 304 21.75 -14.80 -4.27
N VAL A 305 20.66 -15.12 -3.59
CA VAL A 305 20.62 -16.22 -2.61
C VAL A 305 20.43 -17.57 -3.28
N GLU A 306 19.73 -17.63 -4.41
CA GLU A 306 19.45 -18.87 -5.14
C GLU A 306 20.57 -19.29 -6.09
N ASP A 307 21.16 -18.32 -6.80
CA ASP A 307 22.21 -18.56 -7.79
C ASP A 307 23.63 -18.48 -7.20
N GLY A 308 23.77 -17.95 -5.98
CA GLY A 308 25.06 -17.69 -5.36
C GLY A 308 25.61 -18.87 -4.56
N ASP A 309 26.88 -19.20 -4.77
CA ASP A 309 27.68 -20.04 -3.85
C ASP A 309 27.85 -19.40 -2.45
N ALA A 310 27.37 -18.16 -2.28
CA ALA A 310 27.45 -17.40 -1.05
C ALA A 310 26.45 -17.87 0.03
N PHE A 311 25.51 -18.77 -0.30
CA PHE A 311 24.48 -19.24 0.64
C PHE A 311 24.35 -20.76 0.68
N SER A 312 24.01 -21.27 1.86
CA SER A 312 23.62 -22.65 2.08
C SER A 312 22.24 -22.69 2.72
N ARG A 313 21.33 -23.52 2.19
CA ARG A 313 20.00 -23.72 2.76
C ARG A 313 20.00 -24.94 3.67
N CYS A 314 19.31 -24.83 4.81
CA CYS A 314 19.07 -25.97 5.68
C CYS A 314 17.95 -26.83 5.10
N ASP A 315 18.20 -28.12 4.85
CA ASP A 315 17.23 -29.07 4.29
C ASP A 315 16.00 -29.26 5.18
N SER A 316 16.09 -28.97 6.48
CA SER A 316 14.98 -29.14 7.43
C SER A 316 14.08 -27.92 7.58
N CYS A 317 14.66 -26.72 7.66
CA CYS A 317 13.88 -25.49 7.88
C CYS A 317 13.79 -24.59 6.64
N ASN A 318 14.50 -24.91 5.57
CA ASN A 318 14.58 -24.16 4.32
C ASN A 318 15.11 -22.71 4.46
N GLU A 319 15.65 -22.36 5.63
CA GLU A 319 16.28 -21.05 5.87
C GLU A 319 17.66 -21.00 5.20
N ALA A 320 18.01 -19.85 4.64
CA ALA A 320 19.30 -19.60 3.99
C ALA A 320 20.31 -18.94 4.95
N TYR A 321 21.57 -19.39 4.88
CA TYR A 321 22.68 -18.95 5.73
C TYR A 321 23.88 -18.56 4.86
N CYS A 322 24.56 -17.47 5.20
CA CYS A 322 25.73 -17.00 4.47
C CYS A 322 26.94 -17.92 4.68
N VAL A 323 27.50 -18.45 3.59
CA VAL A 323 28.64 -19.38 3.55
C VAL A 323 29.89 -18.77 4.15
N ASP A 324 30.19 -17.51 3.86
CA ASP A 324 31.38 -16.82 4.40
C ASP A 324 31.35 -16.69 5.93
N CYS A 325 30.16 -16.79 6.52
CA CYS A 325 29.94 -16.67 7.95
C CYS A 325 29.79 -18.05 8.63
N CYS A 326 29.80 -19.14 7.83
CA CYS A 326 29.57 -20.51 8.31
C CYS A 326 30.77 -21.17 8.98
N ASP A 327 32.01 -20.72 8.70
CA ASP A 327 33.20 -21.44 9.15
C ASP A 327 33.40 -21.38 10.67
N SER A 328 33.11 -20.23 11.28
CA SER A 328 33.20 -20.05 12.74
C SER A 328 31.88 -20.19 13.48
N ASP A 329 30.74 -20.13 12.78
CA ASP A 329 29.43 -20.20 13.40
C ASP A 329 29.02 -21.68 13.62
N ILE A 330 28.58 -21.98 14.84
CA ILE A 330 28.11 -23.30 15.23
C ILE A 330 26.67 -23.54 14.77
N HIS A 331 25.89 -22.48 14.53
CA HIS A 331 24.54 -22.54 14.00
C HIS A 331 24.46 -22.61 12.49
N ALA A 332 25.59 -22.40 11.80
CA ALA A 332 25.72 -22.48 10.36
C ALA A 332 25.18 -23.79 9.77
N VAL A 333 24.77 -23.71 8.50
CA VAL A 333 24.45 -24.89 7.69
C VAL A 333 25.75 -25.57 7.33
N LYS A 334 25.91 -26.82 7.78
CA LYS A 334 27.09 -27.64 7.50
C LYS A 334 26.66 -28.91 6.79
N PHE A 335 27.43 -29.33 5.79
CA PHE A 335 27.24 -30.61 5.11
C PHE A 335 27.73 -31.76 6.00
N CYS A 336 26.94 -32.83 6.11
CA CYS A 336 27.38 -34.03 6.82
C CYS A 336 27.87 -35.09 5.82
N ASP A 337 29.15 -35.46 5.90
CA ASP A 337 29.72 -36.47 5.00
C ASP A 337 29.11 -37.87 5.11
N VAL A 338 28.39 -38.16 6.19
CA VAL A 338 27.82 -39.49 6.45
C VAL A 338 26.42 -39.63 5.85
N CYS A 339 25.50 -38.72 6.16
CA CYS A 339 24.13 -38.75 5.60
C CYS A 339 23.98 -37.95 4.29
N LYS A 340 24.97 -37.12 3.95
CA LYS A 340 24.98 -36.24 2.77
C LYS A 340 23.94 -35.11 2.81
N ASP A 341 23.43 -34.77 4.00
CA ASP A 341 22.46 -33.69 4.20
C ASP A 341 23.10 -32.40 4.75
N LEU A 342 22.49 -31.26 4.41
CA LEU A 342 22.83 -29.91 4.85
C LEU A 342 21.82 -29.44 5.91
N HIS A 343 22.24 -29.40 7.16
CA HIS A 343 21.40 -28.89 8.25
C HIS A 343 22.11 -27.80 9.04
N CYS A 344 21.35 -26.78 9.43
CA CYS A 344 21.79 -25.79 10.40
C CYS A 344 21.94 -26.43 11.78
N GLY A 345 22.78 -25.84 12.63
CA GLY A 345 23.07 -26.35 13.97
C GLY A 345 21.79 -26.54 14.82
N GLN A 346 20.84 -25.61 14.72
CA GLN A 346 19.57 -25.68 15.48
C GLN A 346 18.70 -26.87 15.06
N CYS A 347 18.54 -27.12 13.75
CA CYS A 347 17.79 -28.27 13.25
C CYS A 347 18.42 -29.59 13.67
N ARG A 348 19.76 -29.68 13.63
CA ARG A 348 20.49 -30.88 14.11
C ARG A 348 20.23 -31.14 15.60
N VAL A 349 20.27 -30.10 16.43
CA VAL A 349 19.99 -30.22 17.87
C VAL A 349 18.54 -30.62 18.12
N LYS A 350 17.59 -30.05 17.38
CA LYS A 350 16.17 -30.39 17.49
C LYS A 350 15.92 -31.86 17.16
N GLU A 351 16.43 -32.34 16.02
CA GLU A 351 16.29 -33.73 15.59
C GLU A 351 16.90 -34.69 16.63
N PHE A 352 18.06 -34.35 17.19
CA PHE A 352 18.68 -35.13 18.26
C PHE A 352 17.81 -35.20 19.53
N LYS A 353 17.23 -34.07 19.96
CA LYS A 353 16.34 -34.02 21.15
C LYS A 353 15.05 -34.81 20.94
N GLU A 354 14.56 -34.90 19.71
CA GLU A 354 13.36 -35.66 19.34
C GLU A 354 13.62 -37.17 19.18
N GLY A 355 14.88 -37.63 19.40
CA GLY A 355 15.25 -39.03 19.25
C GLY A 355 15.35 -39.48 17.80
N GLY A 356 15.51 -38.55 16.86
CA GLY A 356 15.77 -38.84 15.46
C GLY A 356 17.06 -39.63 15.28
N SER A 357 17.14 -40.41 14.20
CA SER A 357 18.33 -41.20 13.88
C SER A 357 19.43 -40.31 13.27
N CYS A 358 19.99 -39.41 14.08
CA CYS A 358 21.13 -38.61 13.64
C CYS A 358 22.35 -39.52 13.46
N CYS A 359 23.02 -39.43 12.31
CA CYS A 359 24.27 -40.14 12.11
C CYS A 359 25.40 -39.54 12.97
N ALA A 360 26.51 -40.28 13.14
CA ALA A 360 27.64 -39.84 13.96
C ALA A 360 28.24 -38.49 13.51
N GLY A 361 28.22 -38.20 12.19
CA GLY A 361 28.66 -36.92 11.66
C GLY A 361 27.73 -35.77 12.06
N CYS A 362 26.41 -35.98 12.01
CA CYS A 362 25.44 -34.98 12.47
C CYS A 362 25.62 -34.63 13.94
N TYR A 363 25.90 -35.64 14.77
CA TYR A 363 26.16 -35.44 16.20
C TYR A 363 27.41 -34.58 16.45
N GLN A 364 28.50 -34.84 15.73
CA GLN A 364 29.74 -34.04 15.85
C GLN A 364 29.50 -32.56 15.50
N LEU A 365 28.69 -32.30 14.47
CA LEU A 365 28.33 -30.95 14.06
C LEU A 365 27.36 -30.26 15.03
N ALA A 366 26.47 -31.00 15.69
CA ALA A 366 25.53 -30.47 16.68
C ALA A 366 26.18 -30.20 18.05
N PHE A 367 27.26 -30.92 18.38
CA PHE A 367 27.85 -30.90 19.72
C PHE A 367 28.29 -29.51 20.21
N PRO A 368 28.94 -28.66 19.40
CA PRO A 368 29.26 -27.28 19.82
C PRO A 368 28.02 -26.47 20.20
N VAL A 369 26.92 -26.61 19.44
CA VAL A 369 25.64 -25.93 19.71
C VAL A 369 25.04 -26.39 21.03
N ILE A 370 25.09 -27.69 21.29
CA ILE A 370 24.62 -28.27 22.56
C ILE A 370 25.44 -27.75 23.74
N LEU A 371 26.76 -27.58 23.57
CA LEU A 371 27.62 -27.02 24.61
C LEU A 371 27.30 -25.54 24.89
N GLU A 372 27.13 -24.72 23.86
CA GLU A 372 26.73 -23.32 24.04
C GLU A 372 25.35 -23.20 24.71
N ASP A 373 24.36 -23.95 24.23
CA ASP A 373 23.03 -24.01 24.85
C ASP A 373 23.10 -24.42 26.33
N LYS A 374 23.99 -25.36 26.68
CA LYS A 374 24.21 -25.78 28.06
C LYS A 374 24.81 -24.66 28.91
N GLU A 375 25.79 -23.93 28.40
CA GLU A 375 26.42 -22.80 29.09
C GLU A 375 25.44 -21.64 29.29
N ARG A 376 24.63 -21.34 28.27
CA ARG A 376 23.54 -20.35 28.34
C ARG A 376 22.51 -20.73 29.40
N VAL A 377 21.99 -21.95 29.36
CA VAL A 377 21.03 -22.44 30.36
C VAL A 377 21.63 -22.44 31.77
N GLN A 378 22.92 -22.78 31.92
CA GLN A 378 23.59 -22.71 33.22
C GLN A 378 23.65 -21.28 33.76
N THR A 379 23.90 -20.30 32.89
CA THR A 379 23.92 -18.87 33.24
C THR A 379 22.53 -18.39 33.65
N GLU A 380 21.50 -18.68 32.84
CA GLU A 380 20.10 -18.35 33.15
C GLU A 380 19.65 -18.98 34.50
N MET A 381 20.06 -20.22 34.76
CA MET A 381 19.79 -20.90 36.04
C MET A 381 20.46 -20.20 37.24
N ASP A 382 21.67 -19.68 37.06
CA ASP A 382 22.40 -19.00 38.13
C ASP A 382 21.86 -17.58 38.40
N GLU A 383 21.38 -16.89 37.36
CA GLU A 383 20.62 -15.63 37.48
C GLU A 383 19.31 -15.83 38.24
N LEU A 384 18.48 -16.79 37.83
CA LEU A 384 17.23 -17.13 38.53
C LEU A 384 17.46 -17.53 39.99
N ARG A 385 18.56 -18.24 40.28
CA ARG A 385 18.96 -18.56 41.67
C ARG A 385 19.35 -17.30 42.44
N SER A 386 19.90 -16.28 41.79
CA SER A 386 20.19 -14.99 42.43
C SER A 386 18.90 -14.25 42.78
N GLU A 387 18.00 -14.09 41.81
CA GLU A 387 16.69 -13.44 41.99
C GLU A 387 15.87 -14.12 43.09
N TYR A 388 15.82 -15.45 43.08
CA TYR A 388 15.12 -16.21 44.12
C TYR A 388 15.70 -15.96 45.52
N ARG A 389 17.03 -15.81 45.63
CA ARG A 389 17.68 -15.49 46.92
C ARG A 389 17.32 -14.08 47.38
N GLU A 390 17.26 -13.11 46.48
CA GLU A 390 16.85 -11.74 46.79
C GLU A 390 15.40 -11.68 47.28
N GLN A 391 14.47 -12.27 46.54
CA GLN A 391 13.06 -12.36 46.95
C GLN A 391 12.88 -13.09 48.29
N SER A 392 13.64 -14.16 48.51
CA SER A 392 13.63 -14.89 49.79
C SER A 392 14.11 -14.00 50.95
N ASN A 393 15.12 -13.16 50.74
CA ASN A 393 15.59 -12.21 51.74
C ASN A 393 14.54 -11.13 52.03
N GLU A 394 13.92 -10.54 51.02
CA GLU A 394 12.84 -9.55 51.17
C GLU A 394 11.65 -10.11 51.99
N ILE A 395 11.23 -11.34 51.68
CA ILE A 395 10.16 -12.03 52.43
C ILE A 395 10.55 -12.20 53.91
N ASN A 396 11.81 -12.48 54.21
CA ASN A 396 12.28 -12.64 55.58
C ASN A 396 12.37 -11.31 56.33
N GLU A 397 12.68 -10.21 55.64
CA GLU A 397 12.65 -8.86 56.22
C GLU A 397 11.23 -8.40 56.53
N LEU A 398 10.26 -8.66 55.65
CA LEU A 398 8.84 -8.36 55.88
C LEU A 398 8.21 -9.15 57.03
N LYS A 399 8.81 -10.28 57.42
CA LYS A 399 8.35 -11.10 58.56
C LYS A 399 8.88 -10.63 59.91
N ARG A 400 9.86 -9.72 59.95
CA ARG A 400 10.40 -9.12 61.17
C ARG A 400 9.63 -7.85 61.51
#